data_AF-A0A524MIU0-F1
#
_entry.id   AF-A0A524MIU0-F1
#
_cell.length_a   1.000
_cell.length_b   1.000
_cell.length_c   1.000
_cell.angle_alpha   90.00
_cell.angle_beta   90.00
_cell.angle_gamma   90.00
#
_symmetry.space_group_name_H-M   'P 1'
#
loop_
_entity.id
_entity.type
_entity.pdbx_description
1 polymer ?
#
loop_
_entity_poly.entity_id
_entity_poly.type
_entity_poly.pdbx_seq_one_letter_code
_entity_poly.pdbx_strand_id
1 'polypeptide(L)'
;MYIKIRQDGSLGIGRGTEGDAEITMGFGEAHMVAAALEKLAQTARNHKQTYLKTTNVGGGNKIDFVRADDGTITISGDKQTYFCTEPEIRELAKKLRHLPQIEVAPPSDYVQKITPSNGLCLVVSNGGQSFKLRLPEAAVLKTSIRSSIDSRYFDETIAIGQRQIMASRTSDLKWQLRVGESIVKFTAFEIEAFIAGLHNGILDVLMDLVKSFGSDDISDIRVKSVLQRIEQDTLKIFKEDKSGKAIAKELTKRTKSIVGIGEFADERANRFIDMCKYVNANLDTIWIEPIFELFSSAFVPPA
;
A
#
# COMPACT_ATOMS: atom_id res chain seq x y z
N MET A 1 -5.95 3.80 -34.01
CA MET A 1 -5.45 4.17 -32.66
C MET A 1 -5.56 2.97 -31.74
N TYR A 2 -4.60 2.79 -30.83
CA TYR A 2 -4.63 1.71 -29.83
C TYR A 2 -4.57 2.28 -28.40
N ILE A 3 -4.98 1.45 -27.44
CA ILE A 3 -4.81 1.71 -26.00
C ILE A 3 -4.09 0.51 -25.41
N LYS A 4 -3.14 0.78 -24.52
CA LYS A 4 -2.38 -0.24 -23.79
C LYS A 4 -2.38 0.08 -22.30
N ILE A 5 -2.59 -0.94 -21.47
CA ILE A 5 -2.24 -0.85 -20.03
C ILE A 5 -0.75 -1.16 -19.93
N ARG A 6 0.02 -0.17 -19.49
CA ARG A 6 1.47 -0.24 -19.38
C ARG A 6 1.87 -0.99 -18.11
N GLN A 7 3.08 -1.54 -18.10
CA GLN A 7 3.65 -2.22 -16.92
C GLN A 7 3.78 -1.30 -15.69
N ASP A 8 3.82 0.02 -15.92
CA ASP A 8 3.87 1.02 -14.88
C ASP A 8 2.50 1.33 -14.24
N GLY A 9 1.45 0.65 -14.70
CA GLY A 9 0.06 0.84 -14.26
C GLY A 9 -0.65 2.02 -14.93
N SER A 10 -0.01 2.71 -15.86
CA SER A 10 -0.66 3.76 -16.63
C SER A 10 -1.30 3.25 -17.91
N LEU A 11 -2.10 4.08 -18.56
CA LEU A 11 -2.64 3.87 -19.90
C LEU A 11 -1.81 4.63 -20.92
N GLY A 12 -1.44 3.97 -22.01
CA GLY A 12 -0.85 4.60 -23.19
C GLY A 12 -1.86 4.67 -24.33
N ILE A 13 -1.97 5.84 -24.97
CA ILE A 13 -2.61 6.03 -26.27
C ILE A 13 -1.51 6.11 -27.33
N GLY A 14 -1.58 5.23 -28.32
CA GLY A 14 -0.67 5.25 -29.47
C GLY A 14 -1.39 5.10 -30.80
N ARG A 15 -0.61 5.27 -31.88
CA ARG A 15 -1.05 5.15 -33.27
C ARG A 15 -0.14 4.18 -34.01
N GLY A 16 -0.74 3.27 -34.78
CA GLY A 16 0.01 2.26 -35.53
C GLY A 16 0.37 1.05 -34.68
N THR A 17 1.65 0.68 -34.67
CA THR A 17 2.17 -0.48 -33.92
C THR A 17 2.47 -0.09 -32.49
N GLU A 18 2.27 -1.02 -31.56
CA GLU A 18 2.58 -0.82 -30.15
C GLU A 18 4.07 -0.48 -29.94
N GLY A 19 4.35 0.55 -29.14
CA GLY A 19 5.70 1.03 -28.87
C GLY A 19 5.76 2.08 -27.75
N ASP A 20 6.90 2.77 -27.62
CA ASP A 20 7.14 3.73 -26.53
C ASP A 20 6.66 5.17 -26.83
N ALA A 21 6.31 5.43 -28.10
CA ALA A 21 5.72 6.70 -28.51
C ALA A 21 4.22 6.70 -28.17
N GLU A 22 3.91 7.02 -26.92
CA GLU A 22 2.55 7.01 -26.38
C GLU A 22 2.24 8.31 -25.63
N ILE A 23 0.97 8.74 -25.70
CA ILE A 23 0.41 9.73 -24.77
C ILE A 23 -0.08 8.95 -23.56
N THR A 24 0.53 9.16 -22.41
CA THR A 24 0.28 8.38 -21.20
C THR A 24 -0.63 9.10 -20.21
N MET A 25 -1.47 8.37 -19.49
CA MET A 25 -2.36 8.90 -18.47
C MET A 25 -2.59 7.85 -17.37
N GLY A 26 -2.98 8.26 -16.17
CA GLY A 26 -3.45 7.36 -15.13
C GLY A 26 -4.73 6.64 -15.54
N PHE A 27 -4.91 5.41 -15.08
CA PHE A 27 -6.08 4.61 -15.47
C PHE A 27 -7.41 5.24 -15.03
N GLY A 28 -7.45 5.86 -13.85
CA GLY A 28 -8.61 6.61 -13.37
C GLY A 28 -8.95 7.85 -14.24
N GLU A 29 -8.03 8.32 -15.07
CA GLU A 29 -8.22 9.48 -15.95
C GLU A 29 -8.97 9.11 -17.26
N ALA A 30 -9.05 7.81 -17.57
CA ALA A 30 -9.58 7.31 -18.84
C ALA A 30 -10.99 7.80 -19.16
N HIS A 31 -11.88 7.82 -18.16
CA HIS A 31 -13.26 8.26 -18.33
C HIS A 31 -13.38 9.75 -18.69
N MET A 32 -12.54 10.60 -18.10
CA MET A 32 -12.48 12.04 -18.40
C MET A 32 -11.95 12.28 -19.80
N VAL A 33 -10.89 11.57 -20.19
CA VAL A 33 -10.32 11.64 -21.55
C VAL A 33 -11.32 11.11 -22.59
N ALA A 34 -12.03 10.01 -22.29
CA ALA A 34 -13.09 9.49 -23.15
C ALA A 34 -14.19 10.54 -23.39
N ALA A 35 -14.65 11.21 -22.33
CA ALA A 35 -15.66 12.26 -22.43
C ALA A 35 -15.18 13.47 -23.25
N ALA A 36 -13.91 13.88 -23.08
CA ALA A 36 -13.31 14.96 -23.88
C ALA A 36 -13.25 14.60 -25.38
N LEU A 37 -12.87 13.36 -25.71
CA LEU A 37 -12.83 12.86 -27.08
C LEU A 37 -14.21 12.80 -27.72
N GLU A 38 -15.24 12.35 -27.00
CA GLU A 38 -16.61 12.36 -27.52
C GLU A 38 -17.13 13.76 -27.80
N LYS A 39 -16.88 14.70 -26.88
CA LYS A 39 -17.25 16.10 -27.07
C LYS A 39 -16.56 16.68 -28.29
N LEU A 40 -15.27 16.37 -28.49
CA LEU A 40 -14.50 16.79 -29.66
C LEU A 40 -15.09 16.24 -30.96
N ALA A 41 -15.48 14.95 -30.97
CA ALA A 41 -16.11 14.33 -32.14
C ALA A 41 -17.49 14.94 -32.48
N GLN A 42 -18.27 15.33 -31.48
CA GLN A 42 -19.59 15.95 -31.67
C GLN A 42 -19.52 17.44 -32.06
N THR A 43 -18.41 18.12 -31.78
CA THR A 43 -18.28 19.55 -32.03
C THR A 43 -17.94 19.82 -33.49
N ALA A 44 -18.83 20.50 -34.22
CA ALA A 44 -18.67 20.78 -35.66
C ALA A 44 -17.81 22.03 -35.98
N ARG A 45 -17.40 22.79 -34.95
CA ARG A 45 -16.63 24.03 -35.08
C ARG A 45 -15.23 23.85 -34.48
N ASN A 46 -14.36 24.83 -34.73
CA ASN A 46 -13.07 24.90 -34.06
C ASN A 46 -13.24 24.79 -32.54
N HIS A 47 -12.52 23.86 -31.96
CA HIS A 47 -12.61 23.54 -30.55
C HIS A 47 -11.25 23.14 -30.03
N LYS A 48 -10.88 23.69 -28.88
CA LYS A 48 -9.70 23.27 -28.12
C LYS A 48 -10.11 22.95 -26.69
N GLN A 49 -9.73 21.77 -26.24
CA GLN A 49 -9.85 21.34 -24.85
C GLN A 49 -8.50 20.84 -24.36
N THR A 50 -8.08 21.34 -23.20
CA THR A 50 -6.89 20.84 -22.52
C THR A 50 -7.33 20.03 -21.31
N TYR A 51 -6.91 18.77 -21.24
CA TYR A 51 -7.01 17.97 -20.03
C TYR A 51 -5.70 18.10 -19.25
N LEU A 52 -5.78 18.55 -18.01
CA LEU A 52 -4.66 18.52 -17.09
C LEU A 52 -4.66 17.17 -16.39
N LYS A 53 -3.57 16.42 -16.52
CA LYS A 53 -3.41 15.14 -15.84
C LYS A 53 -3.36 15.38 -14.34
N THR A 54 -4.10 14.58 -13.59
CA THR A 54 -3.98 14.46 -12.14
C THR A 54 -2.81 13.57 -11.74
N THR A 55 -2.30 12.75 -12.67
CA THR A 55 -1.11 11.92 -12.49
C THR A 55 0.12 12.47 -13.21
N ASN A 56 1.31 12.25 -12.65
CA ASN A 56 2.61 12.61 -13.24
C ASN A 56 3.14 11.56 -14.22
N VAL A 57 2.25 10.83 -14.91
CA VAL A 57 2.67 9.81 -15.88
C VAL A 57 3.00 10.46 -17.23
N GLY A 58 4.21 10.18 -17.72
CA GLY A 58 4.67 10.57 -19.05
C GLY A 58 5.62 11.75 -19.06
N GLY A 59 5.90 12.26 -20.25
CA GLY A 59 6.79 13.41 -20.46
C GLY A 59 6.13 14.78 -20.26
N GLY A 60 4.82 14.84 -19.98
CA GLY A 60 4.08 16.08 -19.75
C GLY A 60 2.83 15.89 -18.87
N ASN A 61 2.31 17.01 -18.36
CA ASN A 61 1.20 17.05 -17.40
C ASN A 61 -0.17 17.38 -18.04
N LYS A 62 -0.26 17.37 -19.37
CA LYS A 62 -1.50 17.69 -20.08
C LYS A 62 -1.66 16.91 -21.37
N ILE A 63 -2.90 16.81 -21.82
CA ILE A 63 -3.31 16.30 -23.12
C ILE A 63 -4.19 17.36 -23.78
N ASP A 64 -3.78 17.83 -24.96
CA ASP A 64 -4.49 18.82 -25.76
C ASP A 64 -5.30 18.10 -26.85
N PHE A 65 -6.58 18.44 -26.93
CA PHE A 65 -7.53 17.97 -27.94
C PHE A 65 -7.94 19.17 -28.79
N VAL A 66 -7.65 19.13 -30.10
CA VAL A 66 -7.92 20.25 -31.00
C VAL A 66 -8.66 19.76 -32.24
N ARG A 67 -9.76 20.43 -32.58
CA ARG A 67 -10.42 20.35 -33.89
C ARG A 67 -10.21 21.69 -34.59
N ALA A 68 -9.55 21.67 -35.73
CA ALA A 68 -9.35 22.85 -36.56
C ALA A 68 -10.56 23.12 -37.48
N ASP A 69 -10.60 24.32 -38.08
CA ASP A 69 -11.71 24.75 -38.95
C ASP A 69 -11.84 23.92 -40.23
N ASP A 70 -10.75 23.32 -40.69
CA ASP A 70 -10.71 22.38 -41.82
C ASP A 70 -11.23 20.97 -41.46
N GLY A 71 -11.65 20.76 -40.22
CA GLY A 71 -12.11 19.47 -39.70
C GLY A 71 -11.00 18.54 -39.22
N THR A 72 -9.73 18.95 -39.30
CA THR A 72 -8.59 18.18 -38.79
C THR A 72 -8.67 18.04 -37.29
N ILE A 73 -8.56 16.81 -36.77
CA ILE A 73 -8.54 16.53 -35.33
C ILE A 73 -7.14 16.12 -34.92
N THR A 74 -6.63 16.71 -33.84
CA THR A 74 -5.34 16.35 -33.25
C THR A 74 -5.47 16.07 -31.76
N ILE A 75 -4.74 15.05 -31.31
CA ILE A 75 -4.49 14.76 -29.90
C ILE A 75 -3.00 14.94 -29.65
N SER A 76 -2.61 15.77 -28.69
CA SER A 76 -1.20 16.02 -28.36
C SER A 76 -0.92 15.89 -26.88
N GLY A 77 0.15 15.21 -26.51
CA GLY A 77 0.60 15.00 -25.12
C GLY A 77 1.91 14.24 -25.11
N ASP A 78 2.70 14.34 -24.04
CA ASP A 78 3.97 13.58 -23.89
C ASP A 78 4.93 13.66 -25.09
N LYS A 79 4.99 14.83 -25.74
CA LYS A 79 5.77 15.11 -26.96
C LYS A 79 5.32 14.32 -28.20
N GLN A 80 4.15 13.68 -28.14
CA GLN A 80 3.48 13.03 -29.25
C GLN A 80 2.32 13.89 -29.75
N THR A 81 2.12 13.89 -31.06
CA THR A 81 0.96 14.49 -31.71
C THR A 81 0.41 13.50 -32.73
N TYR A 82 -0.87 13.14 -32.57
CA TYR A 82 -1.58 12.27 -33.49
C TYR A 82 -2.63 13.06 -34.25
N PHE A 83 -2.59 12.95 -35.57
CA PHE A 83 -3.66 13.40 -36.47
C PHE A 83 -4.67 12.27 -36.58
N CYS A 84 -5.94 12.58 -36.35
CA CYS A 84 -7.00 11.60 -36.20
C CYS A 84 -8.21 11.96 -37.07
N THR A 85 -8.90 10.93 -37.54
CA THR A 85 -10.24 11.09 -38.14
C THR A 85 -11.31 11.01 -37.06
N GLU A 86 -12.51 11.54 -37.35
CA GLU A 86 -13.63 11.46 -36.40
C GLU A 86 -14.00 10.01 -36.01
N PRO A 87 -14.03 9.02 -36.93
CA PRO A 87 -14.20 7.62 -36.57
C PRO A 87 -13.14 7.11 -35.59
N GLU A 88 -11.86 7.45 -35.79
CA GLU A 88 -10.77 7.03 -34.90
C GLU A 88 -10.91 7.61 -33.49
N ILE A 89 -11.36 8.86 -33.38
CA ILE A 89 -11.63 9.52 -32.08
C ILE A 89 -12.80 8.86 -31.36
N ARG A 90 -13.90 8.56 -32.07
CA ARG A 90 -15.06 7.87 -31.49
C ARG A 90 -14.72 6.47 -31.04
N GLU A 91 -13.93 5.74 -31.83
CA GLU A 91 -13.45 4.41 -31.46
C GLU A 91 -12.53 4.46 -30.23
N LEU A 92 -11.60 5.42 -30.20
CA LEU A 92 -10.70 5.63 -29.06
C LEU A 92 -11.47 5.97 -27.77
N ALA A 93 -12.46 6.87 -27.86
CA ALA A 93 -13.33 7.22 -26.73
C ALA A 93 -14.11 6.00 -26.23
N LYS A 94 -14.67 5.20 -27.15
CA LYS A 94 -15.36 3.95 -26.81
C LYS A 94 -14.44 2.97 -26.10
N LYS A 95 -13.21 2.77 -26.59
CA LYS A 95 -12.23 1.88 -25.95
C LYS A 95 -11.82 2.37 -24.55
N LEU A 96 -11.63 3.68 -24.35
CA LEU A 96 -11.33 4.25 -23.03
C LEU A 96 -12.51 4.14 -22.05
N ARG A 97 -13.75 4.25 -22.53
CA ARG A 97 -14.96 4.07 -21.70
C ARG A 97 -15.14 2.61 -21.26
N HIS A 98 -14.71 1.67 -22.09
CA HIS A 98 -14.90 0.23 -21.87
C HIS A 98 -13.56 -0.48 -21.66
N LEU A 99 -12.66 0.14 -20.89
CA LEU A 99 -11.42 -0.51 -20.51
C LEU A 99 -11.72 -1.80 -19.74
N PRO A 100 -10.91 -2.86 -19.94
CA PRO A 100 -11.04 -4.06 -19.14
C PRO A 100 -10.84 -3.71 -17.66
N GLN A 101 -11.55 -4.42 -16.79
CA GLN A 101 -11.26 -4.35 -15.36
C GLN A 101 -9.84 -4.86 -15.13
N ILE A 102 -9.06 -4.13 -14.33
CA ILE A 102 -7.76 -4.61 -13.90
C ILE A 102 -8.00 -5.64 -12.81
N GLU A 103 -7.66 -6.89 -13.09
CA GLU A 103 -7.66 -7.94 -12.08
C GLU A 103 -6.52 -7.69 -11.09
N VAL A 104 -6.89 -7.42 -9.85
CA VAL A 104 -5.96 -7.28 -8.73
C VAL A 104 -6.00 -8.59 -7.96
N ALA A 105 -4.85 -9.21 -7.71
CA ALA A 105 -4.78 -10.42 -6.90
C ALA A 105 -5.39 -10.15 -5.50
N PRO A 106 -6.01 -11.16 -4.88
CA PRO A 106 -6.58 -10.99 -3.55
C PRO A 106 -5.49 -10.60 -2.54
N PRO A 107 -5.86 -9.89 -1.44
CA PRO A 107 -4.91 -9.46 -0.42
C PRO A 107 -3.98 -10.55 0.14
N SER A 108 -4.49 -11.79 0.22
CA SER A 108 -3.76 -12.99 0.67
C SER A 108 -2.60 -13.40 -0.22
N ASP A 109 -2.56 -12.94 -1.47
CA ASP A 109 -1.49 -13.30 -2.40
C ASP A 109 -0.28 -12.36 -2.22
N TYR A 110 -0.52 -11.14 -1.72
CA TYR A 110 0.54 -10.17 -1.44
C TYR A 110 1.16 -10.35 -0.07
N VAL A 111 0.39 -10.81 0.91
CA VAL A 111 0.87 -11.02 2.29
C VAL A 111 0.34 -12.34 2.83
N GLN A 112 1.26 -13.24 3.18
CA GLN A 112 0.93 -14.57 3.69
C GLN A 112 1.51 -14.78 5.08
N LYS A 113 0.72 -15.39 5.96
CA LYS A 113 1.21 -15.94 7.22
C LYS A 113 2.05 -17.18 6.96
N ILE A 114 3.22 -17.23 7.59
CA ILE A 114 4.15 -18.37 7.53
C ILE A 114 4.37 -18.92 8.93
N THR A 115 4.85 -20.16 9.02
CA THR A 115 5.29 -20.73 10.29
C THR A 115 6.36 -19.83 10.92
N PRO A 116 6.16 -19.36 12.17
CA PRO A 116 7.09 -18.44 12.81
C PRO A 116 8.52 -19.01 12.92
N SER A 117 9.51 -18.20 12.55
CA SER A 117 10.93 -18.54 12.72
C SER A 117 11.73 -17.27 12.98
N ASN A 118 12.47 -17.23 14.10
CA ASN A 118 13.24 -16.05 14.54
C ASN A 118 12.40 -14.75 14.57
N GLY A 119 11.15 -14.85 15.03
CA GLY A 119 10.20 -13.72 15.08
C GLY A 119 9.57 -13.33 13.75
N LEU A 120 10.04 -13.87 12.61
CA LEU A 120 9.45 -13.67 11.30
C LEU A 120 8.21 -14.55 11.15
N CYS A 121 7.07 -13.96 10.82
CA CYS A 121 5.78 -14.68 10.76
C CYS A 121 4.93 -14.29 9.54
N LEU A 122 5.35 -13.30 8.75
CA LEU A 122 4.69 -12.87 7.52
C LEU A 122 5.70 -12.86 6.38
N VAL A 123 5.24 -13.16 5.17
CA VAL A 123 5.97 -12.94 3.91
C VAL A 123 5.18 -11.98 3.05
N VAL A 124 5.87 -10.96 2.52
CA VAL A 124 5.34 -10.06 1.50
C VAL A 124 5.87 -10.54 0.15
N SER A 125 5.00 -10.70 -0.84
CA SER A 125 5.36 -11.15 -2.19
C SER A 125 4.66 -10.36 -3.28
N ASN A 126 5.40 -9.99 -4.33
CA ASN A 126 4.82 -9.56 -5.61
C ASN A 126 5.83 -9.76 -6.75
N GLY A 127 5.35 -10.11 -7.94
CA GLY A 127 6.19 -10.21 -9.14
C GLY A 127 7.40 -11.14 -9.02
N GLY A 128 7.27 -12.24 -8.26
CA GLY A 128 8.35 -13.20 -8.00
C GLY A 128 9.40 -12.76 -6.99
N GLN A 129 9.26 -11.56 -6.41
CA GLN A 129 10.11 -11.06 -5.33
C GLN A 129 9.40 -11.20 -3.99
N SER A 130 10.16 -11.45 -2.92
CA SER A 130 9.59 -11.51 -1.58
C SER A 130 10.58 -11.14 -0.48
N PHE A 131 10.05 -10.77 0.68
CA PHE A 131 10.80 -10.67 1.92
C PHE A 131 9.91 -11.03 3.12
N LYS A 132 10.55 -11.46 4.20
CA LYS A 132 9.87 -11.80 5.45
C LYS A 132 9.82 -10.62 6.40
N LEU A 133 8.77 -10.56 7.20
CA LEU A 133 8.53 -9.54 8.21
C LEU A 133 8.23 -10.16 9.57
N ARG A 134 8.67 -9.48 10.63
CA ARG A 134 8.11 -9.66 11.98
C ARG A 134 6.74 -8.99 12.06
N LEU A 135 5.91 -9.44 12.99
CA LEU A 135 4.58 -8.86 13.21
C LEU A 135 4.59 -7.32 13.42
N PRO A 136 5.44 -6.75 14.30
CA PRO A 136 5.48 -5.29 14.47
C PRO A 136 6.04 -4.55 13.25
N GLU A 137 6.93 -5.18 12.46
CA GLU A 137 7.43 -4.58 11.21
C GLU A 137 6.31 -4.41 10.18
N ALA A 138 5.45 -5.42 10.04
CA ALA A 138 4.29 -5.33 9.16
C ALA A 138 3.32 -4.21 9.59
N ALA A 139 3.14 -4.01 10.90
CA ALA A 139 2.31 -2.94 11.43
C ALA A 139 2.84 -1.53 11.11
N VAL A 140 4.14 -1.31 11.30
CA VAL A 140 4.77 -0.02 10.97
C VAL A 140 4.80 0.19 9.46
N LEU A 141 5.13 -0.84 8.68
CA LEU A 141 5.10 -0.79 7.21
C LEU A 141 3.71 -0.44 6.67
N LYS A 142 2.64 -1.04 7.22
CA LYS A 142 1.27 -0.71 6.84
C LYS A 142 0.97 0.77 7.08
N THR A 143 1.41 1.30 8.21
CA THR A 143 1.20 2.71 8.59
C THR A 143 1.95 3.64 7.63
N SER A 144 3.22 3.33 7.34
CA SER A 144 4.05 4.04 6.38
C SER A 144 3.38 4.10 5.00
N ILE A 145 2.97 2.94 4.48
CA ILE A 145 2.35 2.85 3.15
C ILE A 145 1.01 3.57 3.11
N ARG A 146 0.18 3.45 4.15
CA ARG A 146 -1.09 4.20 4.20
C ARG A 146 -0.86 5.71 4.22
N SER A 147 0.16 6.20 4.91
CA SER A 147 0.51 7.62 4.92
C SER A 147 1.07 8.12 3.58
N SER A 148 1.64 7.22 2.77
CA SER A 148 2.22 7.55 1.47
C SER A 148 1.19 7.78 0.37
N ILE A 149 -0.05 7.29 0.52
CA ILE A 149 -1.10 7.34 -0.52
C ILE A 149 -1.41 8.78 -0.95
N ASP A 150 -1.43 9.71 0.00
CA ASP A 150 -1.78 11.11 -0.26
C ASP A 150 -0.56 11.97 -0.64
N SER A 151 0.66 11.41 -0.59
CA SER A 151 1.89 12.16 -0.87
C SER A 151 2.40 11.95 -2.30
N ARG A 152 2.66 13.04 -3.03
CA ARG A 152 3.22 12.98 -4.40
C ARG A 152 4.62 12.37 -4.48
N TYR A 153 5.41 12.55 -3.43
CA TYR A 153 6.71 11.93 -3.25
C TYR A 153 6.81 11.44 -1.82
N PHE A 154 7.17 10.18 -1.63
CA PHE A 154 7.28 9.59 -0.32
C PHE A 154 8.52 8.72 -0.27
N ASP A 155 9.33 8.90 0.75
CA ASP A 155 10.52 8.09 0.99
C ASP A 155 10.72 8.02 2.50
N GLU A 156 10.38 6.89 3.09
CA GLU A 156 10.53 6.64 4.53
C GLU A 156 11.46 5.45 4.73
N THR A 157 12.46 5.64 5.60
CA THR A 157 13.29 4.56 6.10
C THR A 157 12.86 4.22 7.52
N ILE A 158 12.26 3.05 7.69
CA ILE A 158 11.87 2.50 8.99
C ILE A 158 13.07 1.72 9.53
N ALA A 159 13.72 2.25 10.57
CA ALA A 159 14.87 1.63 11.23
C ALA A 159 14.42 0.92 12.51
N ILE A 160 14.55 -0.40 12.55
CA ILE A 160 14.21 -1.25 13.69
C ILE A 160 15.46 -2.08 14.00
N GLY A 161 16.24 -1.61 14.97
CA GLY A 161 17.54 -2.19 15.30
C GLY A 161 18.51 -2.07 14.13
N GLN A 162 19.08 -3.20 13.71
CA GLN A 162 19.95 -3.28 12.53
C GLN A 162 19.17 -3.44 11.21
N ARG A 163 17.87 -3.70 11.27
CA ARG A 163 17.05 -3.94 10.10
C ARG A 163 16.48 -2.61 9.59
N GLN A 164 16.61 -2.39 8.30
CA GLN A 164 16.05 -1.22 7.62
C GLN A 164 15.01 -1.68 6.60
N ILE A 165 13.83 -1.08 6.68
CA ILE A 165 12.74 -1.27 5.73
C ILE A 165 12.51 0.09 5.08
N MET A 166 12.75 0.19 3.78
CA MET A 166 12.45 1.41 3.03
C MET A 166 11.10 1.26 2.34
N ALA A 167 10.22 2.23 2.56
CA ALA A 167 8.96 2.39 1.86
C ALA A 167 9.04 3.66 1.02
N SER A 168 9.07 3.52 -0.29
CA SER A 168 9.20 4.64 -1.21
C SER A 168 8.09 4.63 -2.25
N ARG A 169 7.60 5.82 -2.59
CA ARG A 169 6.68 6.04 -3.70
C ARG A 169 7.45 6.72 -4.82
N THR A 170 7.81 5.94 -5.84
CA THR A 170 8.64 6.40 -6.97
C THR A 170 7.85 7.21 -8.01
N SER A 171 6.52 7.11 -8.00
CA SER A 171 5.61 7.93 -8.79
C SER A 171 4.20 7.86 -8.21
N ASP A 172 3.26 8.65 -8.74
CA ASP A 172 1.86 8.59 -8.33
C ASP A 172 1.24 7.17 -8.49
N LEU A 173 1.87 6.29 -9.26
CA LEU A 173 1.37 4.95 -9.55
C LEU A 173 2.24 3.80 -9.00
N LYS A 174 3.36 4.08 -8.33
CA LYS A 174 4.31 3.03 -7.95
C LYS A 174 4.87 3.17 -6.55
N TRP A 175 4.81 2.06 -5.84
CA TRP A 175 5.44 1.84 -4.55
C TRP A 175 6.56 0.82 -4.67
N GLN A 176 7.63 1.06 -3.94
CA GLN A 176 8.76 0.17 -3.83
C GLN A 176 9.10 -0.01 -2.35
N LEU A 177 9.12 -1.28 -1.95
CA LEU A 177 9.52 -1.73 -0.62
C LEU A 177 10.89 -2.38 -0.74
N ARG A 178 11.82 -2.00 0.13
CA ARG A 178 13.16 -2.60 0.18
C ARG A 178 13.48 -3.08 1.59
N VAL A 179 13.98 -4.31 1.69
CA VAL A 179 14.53 -4.86 2.92
C VAL A 179 15.81 -5.61 2.57
N GLY A 180 16.97 -5.06 2.97
CA GLY A 180 18.26 -5.54 2.48
C GLY A 180 18.36 -5.45 0.96
N GLU A 181 18.69 -6.56 0.29
CA GLU A 181 18.76 -6.64 -1.18
C GLU A 181 17.39 -6.92 -1.84
N SER A 182 16.40 -7.37 -1.07
CA SER A 182 15.06 -7.69 -1.59
C SER A 182 14.29 -6.42 -1.91
N ILE A 183 13.71 -6.36 -3.12
CA ILE A 183 12.84 -5.27 -3.56
C ILE A 183 11.52 -5.83 -4.05
N VAL A 184 10.42 -5.42 -3.43
CA VAL A 184 9.05 -5.75 -3.87
C VAL A 184 8.36 -4.46 -4.34
N LYS A 185 7.68 -4.52 -5.47
CA LYS A 185 7.03 -3.35 -6.10
C LYS A 185 5.53 -3.56 -6.16
N PHE A 186 4.79 -2.46 -6.04
CA PHE A 186 3.34 -2.44 -6.16
C PHE A 186 2.91 -1.26 -7.03
N THR A 187 1.86 -1.46 -7.81
CA THR A 187 1.18 -0.43 -8.59
C THR A 187 0.04 0.20 -7.79
N ALA A 188 -0.53 1.29 -8.29
CA ALA A 188 -1.72 1.92 -7.70
C ALA A 188 -2.94 0.99 -7.65
N PHE A 189 -3.02 -0.04 -8.51
CA PHE A 189 -4.12 -1.00 -8.46
C PHE A 189 -3.96 -2.00 -7.32
N GLU A 190 -2.71 -2.33 -6.99
CA GLU A 190 -2.39 -3.37 -6.02
C GLU A 190 -2.26 -2.81 -4.61
N ILE A 191 -2.00 -1.51 -4.45
CA ILE A 191 -1.61 -0.93 -3.15
C ILE A 191 -2.68 -1.08 -2.07
N GLU A 192 -3.96 -0.92 -2.41
CA GLU A 192 -5.07 -1.11 -1.47
C GLU A 192 -5.19 -2.57 -1.04
N ALA A 193 -5.09 -3.50 -1.99
CA ALA A 193 -5.11 -4.93 -1.71
C ALA A 193 -3.89 -5.35 -0.87
N PHE A 194 -2.73 -4.75 -1.10
CA PHE A 194 -1.53 -4.96 -0.29
C PHE A 194 -1.70 -4.43 1.14
N ILE A 195 -2.27 -3.24 1.33
CA ILE A 195 -2.57 -2.69 2.68
C ILE A 195 -3.56 -3.59 3.42
N ALA A 196 -4.59 -4.08 2.72
CA ALA A 196 -5.52 -5.07 3.25
C ALA A 196 -4.79 -6.38 3.59
N GLY A 197 -3.82 -6.80 2.77
CA GLY A 197 -3.00 -7.99 3.01
C GLY A 197 -2.17 -7.87 4.29
N LEU A 198 -1.51 -6.71 4.49
CA LEU A 198 -0.79 -6.42 5.74
C LEU A 198 -1.73 -6.45 6.94
N HIS A 199 -2.93 -5.85 6.82
CA HIS A 199 -3.93 -5.89 7.87
C HIS A 199 -4.32 -7.34 8.20
N ASN A 200 -4.73 -8.12 7.20
CA ASN A 200 -5.22 -9.48 7.36
C ASN A 200 -4.12 -10.41 7.89
N GLY A 201 -2.88 -10.26 7.43
CA GLY A 201 -1.74 -11.01 7.95
C GLY A 201 -1.51 -10.73 9.44
N ILE A 202 -1.59 -9.47 9.87
CA ILE A 202 -1.50 -9.11 11.30
C ILE A 202 -2.65 -9.76 12.07
N LEU A 203 -3.88 -9.64 11.55
CA LEU A 203 -5.07 -10.23 12.17
C LEU A 203 -4.93 -11.74 12.33
N ASP A 204 -4.51 -12.45 11.28
CA ASP A 204 -4.38 -13.91 11.28
C ASP A 204 -3.40 -14.42 12.32
N VAL A 205 -2.27 -13.72 12.52
CA VAL A 205 -1.28 -14.05 13.55
C VAL A 205 -1.86 -13.79 14.95
N LEU A 206 -2.52 -12.65 15.16
CA LEU A 206 -3.16 -12.33 16.43
C LEU A 206 -4.29 -13.32 16.77
N MET A 207 -5.05 -13.75 15.77
CA MET A 207 -6.13 -14.71 15.95
C MET A 207 -5.61 -16.11 16.28
N ASP A 208 -4.44 -16.52 15.79
CA ASP A 208 -3.80 -17.77 16.25
C ASP A 208 -3.46 -17.70 17.75
N LEU A 209 -2.93 -16.57 18.21
CA LEU A 209 -2.70 -16.34 19.64
C LEU A 209 -4.00 -16.41 20.44
N VAL A 210 -5.04 -15.68 20.03
CA VAL A 210 -6.32 -15.67 20.74
C VAL A 210 -6.96 -17.06 20.77
N LYS A 211 -6.93 -17.79 19.65
CA LYS A 211 -7.40 -19.18 19.59
C LYS A 211 -6.60 -20.11 20.50
N SER A 212 -5.28 -19.87 20.62
CA SER A 212 -4.42 -20.62 21.54
C SER A 212 -4.81 -20.44 23.01
N PHE A 213 -5.62 -19.43 23.37
CA PHE A 213 -6.10 -19.26 24.73
C PHE A 213 -7.23 -20.21 25.11
N GLY A 214 -7.92 -20.80 24.12
CA GLY A 214 -9.11 -21.60 24.37
C GLY A 214 -10.32 -20.75 24.75
N SER A 215 -11.44 -21.43 25.02
CA SER A 215 -12.71 -20.83 25.44
C SER A 215 -13.11 -21.25 26.86
N ASP A 216 -12.19 -21.85 27.60
CA ASP A 216 -12.37 -22.34 28.96
C ASP A 216 -11.96 -21.28 29.99
N ASP A 217 -12.21 -21.54 31.28
CA ASP A 217 -11.83 -20.66 32.39
C ASP A 217 -10.31 -20.39 32.46
N ILE A 218 -9.50 -21.14 31.70
CA ILE A 218 -8.05 -20.98 31.59
C ILE A 218 -7.68 -19.85 30.61
N SER A 219 -8.59 -19.44 29.73
CA SER A 219 -8.39 -18.31 28.80
C SER A 219 -8.03 -17.01 29.53
N ASP A 220 -8.70 -16.72 30.65
CA ASP A 220 -8.42 -15.57 31.51
C ASP A 220 -7.00 -15.61 32.11
N ILE A 221 -6.50 -16.80 32.46
CA ILE A 221 -5.15 -16.99 33.00
C ILE A 221 -4.12 -16.71 31.90
N ARG A 222 -4.36 -17.20 30.68
CA ARG A 222 -3.45 -16.99 29.54
C ARG A 222 -3.39 -15.52 29.13
N VAL A 223 -4.53 -14.82 29.11
CA VAL A 223 -4.58 -13.36 28.91
C VAL A 223 -3.78 -12.63 29.98
N LYS A 224 -3.98 -12.95 31.27
CA LYS A 224 -3.21 -12.36 32.38
C LYS A 224 -1.71 -12.62 32.24
N SER A 225 -1.31 -13.81 31.78
CA SER A 225 0.09 -14.17 31.54
C SER A 225 0.73 -13.29 30.47
N VAL A 226 0.06 -13.05 29.34
CA VAL A 226 0.56 -12.14 28.29
C VAL A 226 0.68 -10.71 28.81
N LEU A 227 -0.31 -10.23 29.56
CA LEU A 227 -0.27 -8.89 30.17
C LEU A 227 0.90 -8.72 31.14
N GLN A 228 1.10 -9.70 32.04
CA GLN A 228 2.22 -9.69 32.98
C GLN A 228 3.56 -9.73 32.25
N ARG A 229 3.67 -10.53 31.17
CA ARG A 229 4.88 -10.58 30.36
C ARG A 229 5.20 -9.22 29.74
N ILE A 230 4.22 -8.57 29.10
CA ILE A 230 4.40 -7.23 28.54
C ILE A 230 4.81 -6.23 29.62
N GLU A 231 4.15 -6.23 30.76
CA GLU A 231 4.45 -5.30 31.85
C GLU A 231 5.86 -5.51 32.40
N GLN A 232 6.20 -6.74 32.80
CA GLN A 232 7.47 -7.05 33.46
C GLN A 232 8.66 -6.94 32.50
N ASP A 233 8.55 -7.46 31.29
CA ASP A 233 9.66 -7.44 30.35
C ASP A 233 9.89 -6.03 29.78
N THR A 234 8.84 -5.21 29.64
CA THR A 234 9.02 -3.77 29.35
C THR A 234 9.82 -3.09 30.47
N LEU A 235 9.46 -3.32 31.74
CA LEU A 235 10.21 -2.74 32.86
C LEU A 235 11.68 -3.21 32.88
N LYS A 236 11.95 -4.47 32.52
CA LYS A 236 13.33 -4.99 32.40
C LYS A 236 14.10 -4.31 31.26
N ILE A 237 13.46 -4.08 30.12
CA ILE A 237 14.06 -3.39 28.97
C ILE A 237 14.50 -1.98 29.39
N PHE A 238 13.61 -1.24 30.06
CA PHE A 238 13.88 0.15 30.49
C PHE A 238 14.73 0.26 31.75
N LYS A 239 14.94 -0.83 32.50
CA LYS A 239 15.74 -0.87 33.73
C LYS A 239 15.32 0.22 34.73
N GLU A 240 16.21 1.16 35.05
CA GLU A 240 15.98 2.27 35.99
C GLU A 240 15.48 3.56 35.30
N ASP A 241 15.20 3.52 33.99
CA ASP A 241 14.68 4.68 33.28
C ASP A 241 13.31 5.09 33.84
N LYS A 242 13.17 6.38 34.15
CA LYS A 242 11.98 6.94 34.80
C LYS A 242 10.72 6.82 33.92
N SER A 243 10.88 6.77 32.60
CA SER A 243 9.79 6.62 31.63
C SER A 243 9.25 5.18 31.56
N GLY A 244 10.04 4.18 31.94
CA GLY A 244 9.73 2.76 31.77
C GLY A 244 8.42 2.34 32.45
N LYS A 245 8.11 2.88 33.64
CA LYS A 245 6.85 2.59 34.34
C LYS A 245 5.62 3.09 33.60
N ALA A 246 5.69 4.30 33.04
CA ALA A 246 4.57 4.88 32.30
C ALA A 246 4.35 4.13 30.98
N ILE A 247 5.44 3.80 30.28
CA ILE A 247 5.41 3.03 29.02
C ILE A 247 4.87 1.63 29.27
N ALA A 248 5.37 0.91 30.27
CA ALA A 248 4.89 -0.44 30.62
C ALA A 248 3.38 -0.45 30.90
N LYS A 249 2.87 0.54 31.66
CA LYS A 249 1.44 0.68 31.93
C LYS A 249 0.63 0.93 30.66
N GLU A 250 1.11 1.81 29.78
CA GLU A 250 0.44 2.11 28.51
C GLU A 250 0.44 0.91 27.56
N LEU A 251 1.56 0.21 27.40
CA LEU A 251 1.67 -1.00 26.58
C LEU A 251 0.81 -2.14 27.13
N THR A 252 0.72 -2.29 28.45
CA THR A 252 -0.15 -3.29 29.09
C THR A 252 -1.62 -2.98 28.84
N LYS A 253 -2.02 -1.70 28.94
CA LYS A 253 -3.39 -1.25 28.64
C LYS A 253 -3.76 -1.54 27.18
N ARG A 254 -2.87 -1.24 26.23
CA ARG A 254 -3.06 -1.52 24.79
C ARG A 254 -3.10 -3.02 24.52
N THR A 255 -2.23 -3.79 25.16
CA THR A 255 -2.22 -5.25 25.06
C THR A 255 -3.56 -5.82 25.51
N LYS A 256 -4.13 -5.32 26.62
CA LYS A 256 -5.43 -5.78 27.11
C LYS A 256 -6.55 -5.60 26.09
N SER A 257 -6.56 -4.51 25.33
CA SER A 257 -7.55 -4.29 24.27
C SER A 257 -7.27 -5.08 23.00
N ILE A 258 -6.10 -5.71 22.86
CA ILE A 258 -5.75 -6.58 21.73
C ILE A 258 -6.07 -8.04 22.04
N VAL A 259 -5.77 -8.51 23.26
CA VAL A 259 -5.96 -9.92 23.65
C VAL A 259 -7.21 -10.17 24.50
N GLY A 260 -7.91 -9.13 24.94
CA GLY A 260 -9.07 -9.22 25.82
C GLY A 260 -10.23 -10.04 25.22
N ILE A 261 -11.05 -10.62 26.10
CA ILE A 261 -12.25 -11.38 25.72
C ILE A 261 -13.33 -10.41 25.19
N GLY A 262 -14.06 -10.81 24.14
CA GLY A 262 -15.18 -10.04 23.60
C GLY A 262 -14.81 -8.94 22.60
N GLU A 263 -13.52 -8.74 22.31
CA GLU A 263 -13.08 -7.76 21.30
C GLU A 263 -13.28 -8.29 19.88
N PHE A 264 -13.81 -7.44 19.00
CA PHE A 264 -13.97 -7.74 17.57
C PHE A 264 -12.62 -8.05 16.92
N ALA A 265 -12.59 -9.06 16.04
CA ALA A 265 -11.37 -9.54 15.41
C ALA A 265 -10.59 -8.40 14.71
N ASP A 266 -11.23 -7.67 13.80
CA ASP A 266 -10.62 -6.57 13.04
C ASP A 266 -10.03 -5.46 13.94
N GLU A 267 -10.76 -5.11 15.01
CA GLU A 267 -10.33 -4.11 15.99
C GLU A 267 -9.02 -4.48 16.68
N ARG A 268 -8.74 -5.78 16.89
CA ARG A 268 -7.48 -6.23 17.49
C ARG A 268 -6.28 -5.86 16.62
N ALA A 269 -6.40 -6.04 15.31
CA ALA A 269 -5.33 -5.68 14.37
C ALA A 269 -5.11 -4.17 14.35
N ASN A 270 -6.17 -3.35 14.27
CA ASN A 270 -6.05 -1.89 14.34
C ASN A 270 -5.37 -1.43 15.63
N ARG A 271 -5.75 -1.99 16.78
CA ARG A 271 -5.15 -1.65 18.09
C ARG A 271 -3.69 -2.08 18.20
N PHE A 272 -3.34 -3.24 17.65
CA PHE A 272 -1.95 -3.68 17.59
C PHE A 272 -1.11 -2.77 16.69
N ILE A 273 -1.64 -2.36 15.54
CA ILE A 273 -0.99 -1.39 14.65
C ILE A 273 -0.77 -0.06 15.36
N ASP A 274 -1.79 0.44 16.07
CA ASP A 274 -1.69 1.68 16.84
C ASP A 274 -0.67 1.58 17.99
N MET A 275 -0.55 0.42 18.63
CA MET A 275 0.47 0.15 19.65
C MET A 275 1.88 0.18 19.04
N CYS A 276 2.10 -0.45 17.88
CA CYS A 276 3.39 -0.42 17.19
C CYS A 276 3.72 0.99 16.69
N LYS A 277 2.73 1.73 16.18
CA LYS A 277 2.86 3.14 15.79
C LYS A 277 3.25 4.01 16.99
N TYR A 278 2.61 3.80 18.15
CA TYR A 278 2.96 4.51 19.38
C TYR A 278 4.44 4.30 19.74
N VAL A 279 4.91 3.05 19.72
CA VAL A 279 6.30 2.72 20.02
C VAL A 279 7.26 3.37 19.01
N ASN A 280 6.99 3.22 17.72
CA ASN A 280 7.87 3.73 16.66
C ASN A 280 7.94 5.26 16.61
N ALA A 281 6.86 5.95 17.00
CA ALA A 281 6.78 7.41 16.93
C ALA A 281 7.22 8.13 18.21
N ASN A 282 7.12 7.49 19.39
CA ASN A 282 7.29 8.19 20.67
C ASN A 282 8.46 7.67 21.52
N LEU A 283 9.07 6.55 21.18
CA LEU A 283 10.22 6.02 21.92
C LEU A 283 11.52 6.30 21.19
N ASP A 284 12.60 6.50 21.94
CA ASP A 284 13.95 6.58 21.38
C ASP A 284 14.29 5.29 20.63
N THR A 285 15.08 5.42 19.56
CA THR A 285 15.45 4.32 18.67
C THR A 285 16.12 3.14 19.38
N ILE A 286 16.82 3.41 20.49
CA ILE A 286 17.45 2.39 21.33
C ILE A 286 16.45 1.42 21.97
N TRP A 287 15.19 1.85 22.16
CA TRP A 287 14.13 1.06 22.79
C TRP A 287 13.21 0.35 21.80
N ILE A 288 13.23 0.76 20.51
CA ILE A 288 12.31 0.23 19.50
C ILE A 288 12.57 -1.27 19.27
N GLU A 289 13.81 -1.67 18.99
CA GLU A 289 14.15 -3.07 18.71
C GLU A 289 13.82 -4.00 19.88
N PRO A 290 14.28 -3.75 21.13
CA PRO A 290 13.93 -4.61 22.27
C PRO A 290 12.43 -4.75 22.51
N ILE A 291 11.67 -3.67 22.32
CA ILE A 291 10.21 -3.70 22.48
C ILE A 291 9.55 -4.48 21.33
N PHE A 292 10.06 -4.37 20.11
CA PHE A 292 9.55 -5.13 18.96
C PHE A 292 9.93 -6.62 19.04
N GLU A 293 11.07 -6.97 19.62
CA GLU A 293 11.40 -8.35 20.00
C GLU A 293 10.42 -8.89 21.04
N LEU A 294 10.12 -8.10 22.08
CA LEU A 294 9.10 -8.45 23.08
C LEU A 294 7.75 -8.68 22.40
N PHE A 295 7.29 -7.79 21.52
CA PHE A 295 6.02 -7.95 20.81
C PHE A 295 6.02 -9.20 19.93
N SER A 296 7.10 -9.44 19.19
CA SER A 296 7.23 -10.65 18.37
C SER A 296 7.16 -11.91 19.23
N SER A 297 7.71 -11.89 20.43
CA SER A 297 7.69 -13.04 21.34
C SER A 297 6.37 -13.23 22.12
N ALA A 298 5.61 -12.15 22.33
CA ALA A 298 4.39 -12.15 23.12
C ALA A 298 3.13 -12.33 22.28
N PHE A 299 3.13 -11.82 21.04
CA PHE A 299 1.97 -11.83 20.14
C PHE A 299 2.02 -12.93 19.07
N VAL A 300 3.18 -13.54 18.84
CA VAL A 300 3.34 -14.63 17.88
C VAL A 300 3.44 -15.95 18.66
N PRO A 301 2.52 -16.90 18.46
CA PRO A 301 2.61 -18.21 19.08
C PRO A 301 3.93 -18.91 18.67
N PRO A 302 4.57 -19.65 19.58
CA PRO A 302 5.69 -20.52 19.21
C PRO A 302 5.20 -21.56 18.19
N ALA A 303 6.09 -21.92 17.25
CA ALA A 303 5.84 -22.96 16.25
C ALA A 303 5.64 -24.34 16.90
#